data_AF-A0A1G6IEC7-F1
#
_entry.id   AF-A0A1G6IEC7-F1
#
_cell.length_a   1.000
_cell.length_b   1.000
_cell.length_c   1.000
_cell.angle_alpha   90.00
_cell.angle_beta   90.00
_cell.angle_gamma   90.00
#
_symmetry.space_group_name_H-M   'P 1'
#
loop_
_entity.id
_entity.type
_entity.pdbx_description
1 polymer ?
#
loop_
_entity_poly.entity_id
_entity_poly.type
_entity_poly.pdbx_seq_one_letter_code
_entity_poly.pdbx_strand_id
1 'polypeptide(L)'
;MHLVLNYIKKISVILAIICAYDQAHANDRLCTQNLCQEQNELDKKKLVTLTEQTNFVSNAPRSILDMTHHLWQKRMQLCKTKQCLAQQITQRTQELNEFATLNQALTQHFIKYQHGKVAKQQVYLQLHQLEQNKLKIDGYGYSNQQQQHFLAYSQNTDLAQITNNEDGCTYAMTLSKGLLNIQSGEKKCRLFAGNYRRYD
;
A
#
# COMPACT_ATOMS: atom_id res chain seq x y z
N MET A 1 35.72 -15.48 43.79
CA MET A 1 36.06 -15.38 42.34
C MET A 1 35.32 -16.41 41.46
N HIS A 2 34.14 -16.92 41.86
CA HIS A 2 33.33 -17.85 41.05
C HIS A 2 31.95 -17.29 40.64
N LEU A 3 31.54 -16.16 41.22
CA LEU A 3 30.24 -15.54 40.94
C LEU A 3 30.25 -14.60 39.72
N VAL A 4 31.41 -14.01 39.38
CA VAL A 4 31.53 -13.07 38.24
C VAL A 4 31.58 -13.80 36.89
N LEU A 5 32.17 -15.01 36.84
CA LEU A 5 32.23 -15.86 35.64
C LEU A 5 30.86 -16.40 35.21
N ASN A 6 29.91 -16.55 36.12
CA ASN A 6 28.58 -17.08 35.83
C ASN A 6 27.62 -16.00 35.28
N TYR A 7 27.91 -14.72 35.54
CA TYR A 7 27.15 -13.59 35.01
C TYR A 7 27.53 -13.31 33.55
N ILE A 8 28.81 -13.48 33.18
CA ILE A 8 29.30 -13.33 31.80
C ILE A 8 28.78 -14.49 30.90
N LYS A 9 28.67 -15.72 31.42
CA LYS A 9 28.10 -16.86 30.68
C LYS A 9 26.60 -16.71 30.39
N LYS A 10 25.83 -16.01 31.23
CA LYS A 10 24.40 -15.76 30.97
C LYS A 10 24.16 -14.65 29.94
N ILE A 11 25.10 -13.72 29.75
CA ILE A 11 25.00 -12.69 28.71
C ILE A 11 25.38 -13.26 27.32
N SER A 12 26.29 -14.24 27.25
CA SER A 12 26.61 -14.92 25.98
C SER A 12 25.54 -15.89 25.46
N VAL A 13 24.54 -16.27 26.26
CA VAL A 13 23.45 -17.17 25.83
C VAL A 13 22.18 -16.41 25.41
N ILE A 14 22.04 -15.12 25.75
CA ILE A 14 20.91 -14.30 25.29
C ILE A 14 21.16 -13.71 23.88
N LEU A 15 22.41 -13.65 23.41
CA LEU A 15 22.72 -13.35 22.01
C LEU A 15 22.61 -14.55 21.05
N ALA A 16 22.29 -15.75 21.53
CA ALA A 16 22.16 -16.95 20.70
C ALA A 16 20.70 -17.37 20.41
N ILE A 17 19.70 -16.65 20.95
CA ILE A 17 18.27 -16.97 20.75
C ILE A 17 17.63 -16.08 19.67
N ILE A 18 18.36 -15.12 19.09
CA ILE A 18 17.88 -14.34 17.92
C ILE A 18 18.26 -15.01 16.58
N CYS A 19 19.03 -16.11 16.59
CA CYS A 19 19.31 -16.90 15.37
C CYS A 19 18.75 -18.34 15.38
N ALA A 20 18.01 -18.74 16.41
CA ALA A 20 17.41 -20.08 16.50
C ALA A 20 15.88 -20.08 16.61
N TYR A 21 15.25 -18.90 16.52
CA TYR A 21 13.80 -18.75 16.32
C TYR A 21 13.49 -18.11 14.95
N ASP A 22 14.34 -18.40 13.96
CA ASP A 22 14.13 -17.99 12.56
C ASP A 22 14.25 -19.17 11.57
N GLN A 23 14.06 -20.40 12.08
CA GLN A 23 13.94 -21.61 11.26
C GLN A 23 12.48 -21.98 10.91
N ALA A 24 11.53 -21.06 11.08
CA ALA A 24 10.17 -21.21 10.54
C ALA A 24 9.79 -20.15 9.47
N HIS A 25 10.63 -19.12 9.26
CA HIS A 25 10.41 -18.12 8.22
C HIS A 25 11.67 -17.81 7.38
N ALA A 26 12.63 -18.72 7.37
CA ALA A 26 13.56 -18.90 6.24
C ALA A 26 12.80 -19.43 5.01
N ASN A 27 11.95 -18.59 4.42
CA ASN A 27 11.54 -18.75 3.03
C ASN A 27 11.94 -17.49 2.27
N ASP A 28 13.25 -17.20 2.35
CA ASP A 28 13.99 -16.37 1.42
C ASP A 28 14.05 -17.08 0.05
N ARG A 29 12.89 -17.19 -0.59
CA ARG A 29 12.71 -17.62 -1.99
C ARG A 29 12.30 -16.44 -2.87
N LEU A 30 12.79 -15.25 -2.56
CA LEU A 30 12.61 -14.07 -3.42
C LEU A 30 13.90 -13.57 -4.06
N CYS A 31 15.08 -14.02 -3.60
CA CYS A 31 16.35 -13.73 -4.26
C CYS A 31 17.41 -14.81 -3.96
N THR A 32 17.42 -15.91 -4.73
CA THR A 32 18.59 -16.79 -4.76
C THR A 32 19.76 -16.08 -5.45
N GLN A 33 20.69 -15.62 -4.60
CA GLN A 33 22.13 -15.41 -4.76
C GLN A 33 22.64 -14.69 -6.03
N ASN A 34 23.33 -13.57 -5.75
CA ASN A 34 24.28 -12.80 -6.57
C ASN A 34 23.73 -11.75 -7.54
N LEU A 35 22.52 -11.91 -8.08
CA LEU A 35 21.93 -10.91 -9.01
C LEU A 35 21.02 -9.87 -8.33
N CYS A 36 20.81 -10.02 -7.02
CA CYS A 36 19.84 -9.30 -6.20
C CYS A 36 20.48 -8.49 -5.05
N GLN A 37 21.80 -8.38 -4.93
CA GLN A 37 22.39 -7.79 -3.72
C GLN A 37 22.62 -6.28 -3.83
N GLU A 38 23.35 -5.79 -4.83
CA GLU A 38 23.72 -4.35 -4.86
C GLU A 38 22.58 -3.41 -5.25
N GLN A 39 21.89 -3.68 -6.38
CA GLN A 39 20.75 -2.86 -6.82
C GLN A 39 19.62 -2.85 -5.78
N ASN A 40 19.43 -3.99 -5.10
CA ASN A 40 18.42 -4.15 -4.06
C ASN A 40 18.78 -3.38 -2.78
N GLU A 41 20.04 -3.33 -2.36
CA GLU A 41 20.43 -2.53 -1.19
C GLU A 41 20.30 -1.02 -1.46
N LEU A 42 20.58 -0.56 -2.68
CA LEU A 42 20.33 0.84 -3.06
C LEU A 42 18.83 1.16 -3.06
N ASP A 43 18.01 0.31 -3.71
CA ASP A 43 16.56 0.49 -3.78
C ASP A 43 15.91 0.39 -2.39
N LYS A 44 16.39 -0.52 -1.54
CA LYS A 44 15.96 -0.66 -0.14
C LYS A 44 16.33 0.56 0.67
N LYS A 45 17.57 1.06 0.59
CA LYS A 45 17.99 2.28 1.29
C LYS A 45 17.15 3.47 0.84
N LYS A 46 16.92 3.61 -0.46
CA LYS A 46 16.04 4.64 -1.04
C LYS A 46 14.62 4.55 -0.47
N LEU A 47 14.02 3.35 -0.47
CA LEU A 47 12.66 3.16 0.05
C LEU A 47 12.55 3.41 1.56
N VAL A 48 13.57 3.01 2.34
CA VAL A 48 13.62 3.29 3.79
C VAL A 48 13.68 4.80 4.02
N THR A 49 14.65 5.48 3.40
CA THR A 49 14.79 6.93 3.51
C THR A 49 13.52 7.66 3.08
N LEU A 50 12.92 7.25 1.96
CA LEU A 50 11.68 7.86 1.48
C LEU A 50 10.51 7.59 2.43
N THR A 51 10.41 6.39 2.99
CA THR A 51 9.37 6.05 3.98
C THR A 51 9.52 6.90 5.24
N GLU A 52 10.75 7.07 5.75
CA GLU A 52 11.04 7.92 6.89
C GLU A 52 10.69 9.39 6.61
N GLN A 53 11.10 9.90 5.45
CA GLN A 53 10.77 11.25 5.01
C GLN A 53 9.26 11.45 4.88
N THR A 54 8.55 10.58 4.18
CA THR A 54 7.09 10.64 4.05
C THR A 54 6.41 10.61 5.42
N ASN A 55 6.86 9.74 6.34
CA ASN A 55 6.32 9.69 7.70
C ASN A 55 6.53 10.98 8.49
N PHE A 56 7.57 11.75 8.16
CA PHE A 56 7.89 13.00 8.82
C PHE A 56 7.14 14.19 8.21
N VAL A 57 7.02 14.26 6.89
CA VAL A 57 6.48 15.43 6.18
C VAL A 57 5.01 15.31 5.81
N SER A 58 4.49 14.09 5.68
CA SER A 58 3.10 13.87 5.24
C SER A 58 2.12 14.22 6.35
N ASN A 59 1.02 14.87 5.98
CA ASN A 59 -0.15 15.04 6.82
C ASN A 59 -1.22 13.95 6.61
N ALA A 60 -0.88 12.82 5.97
CA ALA A 60 -1.75 11.66 5.86
C ALA A 60 -1.97 10.99 7.23
N PRO A 61 -3.12 10.33 7.44
CA PRO A 61 -3.33 9.51 8.62
C PRO A 61 -2.25 8.42 8.71
N ARG A 62 -1.62 8.27 9.88
CA ARG A 62 -0.58 7.24 10.10
C ARG A 62 -1.07 5.84 9.76
N SER A 63 -2.33 5.57 10.10
CA SER A 63 -3.02 4.31 9.81
C SER A 63 -3.01 3.98 8.30
N ILE A 64 -3.13 4.97 7.42
CA ILE A 64 -3.07 4.78 5.96
C ILE A 64 -1.66 4.50 5.48
N LEU A 65 -0.65 5.19 6.01
CA LEU A 65 0.75 4.91 5.67
C LEU A 65 1.13 3.48 6.05
N ASP A 66 0.73 3.02 7.23
CA ASP A 66 0.98 1.66 7.70
C ASP A 66 0.17 0.61 6.91
N MET A 67 -1.11 0.89 6.63
CA MET A 67 -1.93 -0.04 5.85
C MET A 67 -1.42 -0.22 4.44
N THR A 68 -1.20 0.88 3.70
CA THR A 68 -0.69 0.82 2.31
C THR A 68 0.68 0.15 2.26
N HIS A 69 1.56 0.40 3.24
CA HIS A 69 2.82 -0.30 3.35
C HIS A 69 2.63 -1.82 3.47
N HIS A 70 1.72 -2.26 4.33
CA HIS A 70 1.43 -3.68 4.49
C HIS A 70 0.77 -4.30 3.25
N LEU A 71 -0.06 -3.56 2.51
CA LEU A 71 -0.58 -4.02 1.21
C LEU A 71 0.57 -4.25 0.22
N TRP A 72 1.47 -3.28 0.12
CA TRP A 72 2.64 -3.34 -0.75
C TRP A 72 3.61 -4.48 -0.37
N GLN A 73 3.87 -4.69 0.92
CA GLN A 73 4.71 -5.80 1.39
C GLN A 73 4.12 -7.16 1.00
N LYS A 74 2.82 -7.36 1.21
CA LYS A 74 2.13 -8.59 0.76
C LYS A 74 2.25 -8.78 -0.73
N ARG A 75 2.21 -7.68 -1.48
CA ARG A 75 2.33 -7.72 -2.92
C ARG A 75 3.75 -8.07 -3.38
N MET A 76 4.77 -7.51 -2.75
CA MET A 76 6.18 -7.84 -2.98
C MET A 76 6.45 -9.34 -2.80
N GLN A 77 5.83 -9.97 -1.80
CA GLN A 77 5.96 -11.41 -1.55
C GLN A 77 5.42 -12.29 -2.69
N LEU A 78 4.55 -11.76 -3.55
CA LEU A 78 3.96 -12.48 -4.68
C LEU A 78 4.78 -12.32 -5.97
N CYS A 79 5.79 -11.45 -6.01
CA CYS A 79 6.60 -11.24 -7.20
C CYS A 79 7.52 -12.44 -7.48
N LYS A 80 7.53 -12.95 -8.71
CA LYS A 80 8.39 -14.07 -9.11
C LYS A 80 9.54 -13.68 -10.04
N THR A 81 9.58 -12.43 -10.47
CA THR A 81 10.54 -11.92 -11.45
C THR A 81 11.13 -10.60 -10.99
N LYS A 82 12.36 -10.29 -11.42
CA LYS A 82 12.99 -9.00 -11.15
C LYS A 82 12.19 -7.82 -11.69
N GLN A 83 11.57 -7.99 -12.85
CA GLN A 83 10.70 -6.96 -13.42
C GLN A 83 9.51 -6.64 -12.52
N CYS A 84 8.88 -7.66 -11.93
CA CYS A 84 7.81 -7.45 -10.95
C CYS A 84 8.30 -6.66 -9.73
N LEU A 85 9.46 -7.04 -9.18
CA LEU A 85 10.06 -6.33 -8.04
C LEU A 85 10.36 -4.87 -8.37
N ALA A 86 11.00 -4.60 -9.51
CA ALA A 86 11.31 -3.24 -9.94
C ALA A 86 10.03 -2.40 -10.16
N GLN A 87 8.98 -2.99 -10.72
CA GLN A 87 7.68 -2.34 -10.86
C GLN A 87 7.06 -1.98 -9.51
N GLN A 88 7.08 -2.92 -8.54
CA GLN A 88 6.57 -2.67 -7.20
C GLN A 88 7.36 -1.59 -6.44
N ILE A 89 8.68 -1.54 -6.59
CA ILE A 89 9.54 -0.51 -6.00
C ILE A 89 9.22 0.87 -6.61
N THR A 90 9.07 0.92 -7.94
CA THR A 90 8.71 2.16 -8.66
C THR A 90 7.35 2.68 -8.20
N GLN A 91 6.35 1.80 -8.11
CA GLN A 91 5.00 2.14 -7.66
C GLN A 91 5.01 2.64 -6.22
N ARG A 92 5.72 1.97 -5.30
CA ARG A 92 5.80 2.43 -3.92
C ARG A 92 6.52 3.77 -3.78
N THR A 93 7.54 4.00 -4.62
CA THR A 93 8.23 5.30 -4.67
C THR A 93 7.26 6.41 -5.08
N GLN A 94 6.44 6.19 -6.11
CA GLN A 94 5.44 7.17 -6.55
C GLN A 94 4.40 7.45 -5.47
N GLU A 95 3.84 6.40 -4.86
CA GLU A 95 2.85 6.54 -3.78
C GLU A 95 3.42 7.31 -2.57
N LEU A 96 4.64 7.00 -2.13
CA LEU A 96 5.28 7.71 -1.03
C LEU A 96 5.56 9.19 -1.34
N ASN A 97 5.92 9.50 -2.59
CA ASN A 97 6.08 10.88 -3.06
C ASN A 97 4.74 11.62 -3.07
N GLU A 98 3.66 10.98 -3.50
CA GLU A 98 2.31 11.57 -3.43
C GLU A 98 1.92 11.88 -1.98
N PHE A 99 2.13 10.94 -1.05
CA PHE A 99 1.89 11.19 0.37
C PHE A 99 2.71 12.36 0.91
N ALA A 100 3.94 12.52 0.44
CA ALA A 100 4.83 13.60 0.88
C ALA A 100 4.52 14.97 0.26
N THR A 101 3.89 15.01 -0.93
CA THR A 101 3.75 16.25 -1.72
C THR A 101 2.31 16.77 -1.80
N LEU A 102 1.32 15.88 -1.82
CA LEU A 102 -0.09 16.29 -1.86
C LEU A 102 -0.56 16.70 -0.47
N ASN A 103 -1.43 17.71 -0.41
CA ASN A 103 -2.09 18.09 0.83
C ASN A 103 -3.12 17.03 1.23
N GLN A 104 -2.77 16.17 2.18
CA GLN A 104 -3.58 15.05 2.60
C GLN A 104 -4.80 15.49 3.42
N ALA A 105 -4.81 16.72 3.97
CA ALA A 105 -5.99 17.29 4.61
C ALA A 105 -7.17 17.51 3.62
N LEU A 106 -6.87 17.62 2.32
CA LEU A 106 -7.88 17.68 1.24
C LEU A 106 -8.13 16.32 0.60
N THR A 107 -7.62 15.24 1.20
CA THR A 107 -7.67 13.89 0.65
C THR A 107 -8.43 12.97 1.60
N GLN A 108 -9.41 12.26 1.07
CA GLN A 108 -10.11 11.21 1.79
C GLN A 108 -9.61 9.85 1.30
N HIS A 109 -9.12 9.03 2.23
CA HIS A 109 -8.53 7.74 1.94
C HIS A 109 -9.53 6.61 2.16
N PHE A 110 -9.63 5.69 1.21
CA PHE A 110 -10.63 4.64 1.19
C PHE A 110 -9.97 3.29 0.94
N ILE A 111 -10.26 2.31 1.80
CA ILE A 111 -9.84 0.92 1.60
C ILE A 111 -11.07 0.05 1.45
N LYS A 112 -11.03 -0.84 0.44
CA LYS A 112 -12.12 -1.78 0.18
C LYS A 112 -12.28 -2.74 1.35
N TYR A 113 -13.52 -2.92 1.80
CA TYR A 113 -13.86 -3.86 2.86
C TYR A 113 -14.95 -4.83 2.41
N GLN A 114 -14.93 -6.02 3.01
CA GLN A 114 -15.93 -7.04 2.80
C GLN A 114 -16.13 -7.81 4.11
N HIS A 115 -17.38 -7.98 4.53
CA HIS A 115 -17.75 -8.66 5.79
C HIS A 115 -17.00 -8.12 7.03
N GLY A 116 -16.91 -6.79 7.15
CA GLY A 116 -16.31 -6.12 8.30
C GLY A 116 -14.77 -6.18 8.38
N LYS A 117 -14.09 -6.71 7.36
CA LYS A 117 -12.63 -6.78 7.27
C LYS A 117 -12.14 -6.16 5.96
N VAL A 118 -10.87 -5.76 5.92
CA VAL A 118 -10.21 -5.37 4.66
C VAL A 118 -10.39 -6.51 3.65
N ALA A 119 -10.84 -6.16 2.45
CA ALA A 119 -11.14 -7.16 1.42
C ALA A 119 -9.87 -7.94 1.04
N LYS A 120 -10.04 -9.23 0.70
CA LYS A 120 -8.93 -10.07 0.22
C LYS A 120 -8.29 -9.47 -1.04
N GLN A 121 -9.13 -8.98 -1.95
CA GLN A 121 -8.72 -8.17 -3.08
C GLN A 121 -8.55 -6.73 -2.61
N GLN A 122 -7.32 -6.39 -2.27
CA GLN A 122 -6.97 -5.11 -1.69
C GLN A 122 -7.07 -4.04 -2.78
N VAL A 123 -7.87 -3.02 -2.50
CA VAL A 123 -8.04 -1.84 -3.35
C VAL A 123 -8.01 -0.62 -2.44
N TYR A 124 -7.21 0.35 -2.85
CA TYR A 124 -7.06 1.63 -2.19
C TYR A 124 -7.49 2.72 -3.18
N LEU A 125 -8.30 3.66 -2.69
CA LEU A 125 -8.74 4.82 -3.44
C LEU A 125 -8.53 6.07 -2.59
N GLN A 126 -8.19 7.17 -3.24
CA GLN A 126 -8.10 8.49 -2.65
C GLN A 126 -9.01 9.44 -3.43
N LEU A 127 -9.85 10.17 -2.70
CA LEU A 127 -10.66 11.25 -3.23
C LEU A 127 -10.00 12.56 -2.80
N HIS A 128 -9.37 13.24 -3.74
CA HIS A 128 -8.66 14.49 -3.51
C HIS A 128 -9.46 15.68 -4.02
N GLN A 129 -9.75 16.63 -3.15
CA GLN A 129 -10.45 17.87 -3.51
C GLN A 129 -9.47 18.84 -4.18
N LEU A 130 -9.67 19.10 -5.47
CA LEU A 130 -8.85 20.03 -6.25
C LEU A 130 -9.32 21.49 -6.05
N GLU A 131 -10.63 21.69 -6.15
CA GLU A 131 -11.34 22.97 -5.96
C GLU A 131 -12.70 22.65 -5.34
N GLN A 132 -13.49 23.63 -4.88
CA GLN A 132 -14.76 23.42 -4.17
C GLN A 132 -15.71 22.39 -4.84
N ASN A 133 -15.72 22.31 -6.17
CA ASN A 133 -16.58 21.40 -6.94
C ASN A 133 -15.82 20.37 -7.79
N LYS A 134 -14.48 20.32 -7.72
CA LYS A 134 -13.68 19.39 -8.53
C LYS A 134 -12.99 18.35 -7.65
N LEU A 135 -13.17 17.09 -8.01
CA LEU A 135 -12.59 15.95 -7.32
C LEU A 135 -11.70 15.17 -8.29
N LYS A 136 -10.48 14.87 -7.83
CA LYS A 136 -9.64 13.82 -8.42
C LYS A 136 -9.89 12.54 -7.63
N ILE A 137 -10.18 11.45 -8.34
CA ILE A 137 -10.26 10.11 -7.77
C ILE A 137 -9.07 9.35 -8.31
N ASP A 138 -8.22 8.87 -7.42
CA ASP A 138 -7.02 8.13 -7.77
C ASP A 138 -6.93 6.87 -6.94
N GLY A 139 -6.14 5.90 -7.37
CA GLY A 139 -5.83 4.73 -6.57
C GLY A 139 -5.47 3.53 -7.41
N TYR A 140 -5.48 2.38 -6.76
CA TYR A 140 -5.05 1.14 -7.37
C TYR A 140 -5.70 -0.07 -6.72
N GLY A 141 -5.78 -1.14 -7.49
CA GLY A 141 -6.21 -2.44 -7.04
C GLY A 141 -5.39 -3.54 -7.71
N TYR A 142 -5.29 -4.68 -7.05
CA TYR A 142 -4.62 -5.85 -7.64
C TYR A 142 -5.65 -6.84 -8.17
N SER A 143 -5.51 -7.20 -9.45
CA SER A 143 -6.23 -8.32 -10.07
C SER A 143 -5.21 -9.39 -10.43
N ASN A 144 -5.28 -10.56 -9.77
CA ASN A 144 -4.27 -11.62 -9.89
C ASN A 144 -2.84 -11.10 -9.64
N GLN A 145 -2.04 -11.00 -10.70
CA GLN A 145 -0.65 -10.54 -10.70
C GLN A 145 -0.45 -9.19 -11.38
N GLN A 146 -1.52 -8.43 -11.66
CA GLN A 146 -1.38 -7.10 -12.25
C GLN A 146 -2.03 -6.06 -11.35
N GLN A 147 -1.33 -4.94 -11.20
CA GLN A 147 -1.90 -3.74 -10.64
C GLN A 147 -2.74 -3.06 -11.73
N GLN A 148 -3.93 -2.62 -11.37
CA GLN A 148 -4.75 -1.75 -12.20
C GLN A 148 -4.89 -0.43 -11.47
N HIS A 149 -4.75 0.65 -12.23
CA HIS A 149 -4.89 2.00 -11.71
C HIS A 149 -6.32 2.49 -11.92
N PHE A 150 -6.74 3.38 -11.03
CA PHE A 150 -7.98 4.11 -11.15
C PHE A 150 -7.63 5.58 -11.20
N LEU A 151 -8.00 6.27 -12.27
CA LEU A 151 -7.86 7.71 -12.35
C LEU A 151 -9.12 8.31 -12.95
N ALA A 152 -9.77 9.19 -12.23
CA ALA A 152 -10.93 9.92 -12.72
C ALA A 152 -10.95 11.35 -12.20
N TYR A 153 -11.63 12.22 -12.94
CA TYR A 153 -11.89 13.60 -12.55
C TYR A 153 -13.39 13.84 -12.61
N SER A 154 -13.96 14.38 -11.54
CA SER A 154 -15.33 14.90 -11.57
C SER A 154 -15.32 16.41 -11.60
N GLN A 155 -16.17 16.98 -12.47
CA GLN A 155 -16.36 18.43 -12.63
C GLN A 155 -17.35 19.00 -11.60
N ASN A 156 -18.06 18.12 -10.90
CA ASN A 156 -18.96 18.44 -9.81
C ASN A 156 -18.74 17.44 -8.66
N THR A 157 -19.37 17.68 -7.51
CA THR A 157 -19.38 16.71 -6.41
C THR A 157 -20.35 15.55 -6.64
N ASP A 158 -21.00 15.50 -7.81
CA ASP A 158 -21.82 14.37 -8.20
C ASP A 158 -20.90 13.21 -8.60
N LEU A 159 -21.15 12.06 -7.98
CA LEU A 159 -20.40 10.83 -8.22
C LEU A 159 -21.29 9.75 -8.86
N ALA A 160 -22.47 10.12 -9.35
CA ALA A 160 -23.41 9.19 -9.98
C ALA A 160 -22.85 8.53 -11.24
N GLN A 161 -21.94 9.20 -11.96
CA GLN A 161 -21.30 8.66 -13.14
C GLN A 161 -19.84 9.09 -13.23
N ILE A 162 -18.94 8.20 -12.82
CA ILE A 162 -17.49 8.38 -12.87
C ILE A 162 -16.91 7.38 -13.87
N THR A 163 -16.14 7.89 -14.83
CA THR A 163 -15.39 7.05 -15.78
C THR A 163 -13.93 6.95 -15.33
N ASN A 164 -13.42 5.73 -15.18
CA ASN A 164 -12.00 5.51 -15.00
C ASN A 164 -11.28 5.73 -16.33
N ASN A 165 -10.39 6.72 -16.37
CA ASN A 165 -9.66 7.12 -17.56
C ASN A 165 -8.62 6.07 -18.00
N GLU A 166 -8.24 5.15 -17.12
CA GLU A 166 -7.25 4.11 -17.41
C GLU A 166 -7.83 2.96 -18.25
N ASP A 167 -9.10 2.61 -18.06
CA ASP A 167 -9.72 1.41 -18.67
C ASP A 167 -11.11 1.66 -19.29
N GLY A 168 -11.63 2.88 -19.19
CA GLY A 168 -12.94 3.29 -19.70
C GLY A 168 -14.14 2.74 -18.93
N CYS A 169 -13.91 2.07 -17.80
CA CYS A 169 -15.00 1.54 -16.97
C CYS A 169 -15.82 2.67 -16.35
N THR A 170 -17.15 2.54 -16.39
CA THR A 170 -18.05 3.49 -15.72
C THR A 170 -18.56 2.96 -14.39
N TYR A 171 -18.62 3.85 -13.41
CA TYR A 171 -19.00 3.58 -12.04
C TYR A 171 -20.01 4.59 -11.52
N ALA A 172 -20.98 4.10 -10.74
CA ALA A 172 -21.80 4.94 -9.88
C ALA A 172 -21.24 4.85 -8.47
N MET A 173 -20.92 6.00 -7.86
CA MET A 173 -20.41 6.05 -6.50
C MET A 173 -21.34 6.84 -5.59
N THR A 174 -21.41 6.39 -4.33
CA THR A 174 -22.20 7.05 -3.30
C THR A 174 -21.36 7.19 -2.04
N LEU A 175 -21.17 8.43 -1.61
CA LEU A 175 -20.46 8.76 -0.39
C LEU A 175 -21.46 9.03 0.73
N SER A 176 -21.38 8.28 1.83
CA SER A 176 -22.24 8.46 2.99
C SER A 176 -21.51 8.12 4.29
N LYS A 177 -21.42 9.08 5.21
CA LYS A 177 -20.90 8.89 6.58
C LYS A 177 -19.59 8.10 6.66
N GLY A 178 -18.60 8.45 5.84
CA GLY A 178 -17.29 7.77 5.81
C GLY A 178 -17.30 6.41 5.11
N LEU A 179 -18.36 6.07 4.39
CA LEU A 179 -18.43 4.92 3.50
C LEU A 179 -18.54 5.40 2.06
N LEU A 180 -17.79 4.74 1.18
CA LEU A 180 -17.88 4.92 -0.26
C LEU A 180 -18.39 3.60 -0.84
N ASN A 181 -19.57 3.61 -1.45
CA ASN A 181 -20.09 2.49 -2.21
C ASN A 181 -19.83 2.76 -3.70
N ILE A 182 -19.25 1.78 -4.39
CA ILE A 182 -18.95 1.86 -5.82
C ILE A 182 -19.65 0.70 -6.52
N GLN A 183 -20.44 1.02 -7.54
CA GLN A 183 -21.16 0.05 -8.36
C GLN A 183 -20.77 0.20 -9.81
N SER A 184 -20.78 -0.91 -10.55
CA SER A 184 -20.66 -0.90 -12.01
C SER A 184 -21.54 -1.99 -12.59
N GLY A 185 -22.22 -1.68 -13.69
CA GLY A 185 -22.99 -2.66 -14.46
C GLY A 185 -22.10 -3.60 -15.28
N GLU A 186 -20.83 -3.24 -15.49
CA GLU A 186 -19.91 -3.95 -16.36
C GLU A 186 -19.14 -5.03 -15.59
N LYS A 187 -19.23 -6.30 -16.03
CA LYS A 187 -18.53 -7.42 -15.36
C LYS A 187 -17.01 -7.23 -15.32
N LYS A 188 -16.42 -6.59 -16.34
CA LYS A 188 -14.97 -6.31 -16.41
C LYS A 188 -14.50 -5.29 -15.36
N CYS A 189 -15.40 -4.44 -14.86
CA CYS A 189 -15.10 -3.33 -13.95
C CYS A 189 -15.23 -3.71 -12.46
N ARG A 190 -15.36 -5.00 -12.14
CA ARG A 190 -15.65 -5.47 -10.78
C ARG A 190 -14.52 -5.27 -9.76
N LEU A 191 -13.29 -5.03 -10.21
CA LEU A 191 -12.15 -4.80 -9.31
C LEU A 191 -12.45 -3.65 -8.34
N PHE A 192 -12.89 -2.50 -8.86
CA PHE A 192 -13.16 -1.31 -8.08
C PHE A 192 -14.59 -1.24 -7.52
N ALA A 193 -15.51 -2.08 -8.00
CA ALA A 193 -16.86 -2.17 -7.43
C ALA A 193 -16.84 -2.80 -6.03
N GLY A 194 -17.55 -2.20 -5.07
CA GLY A 194 -17.69 -2.71 -3.71
C GLY A 194 -17.88 -1.61 -2.66
N ASN A 195 -17.72 -1.99 -1.40
CA ASN A 195 -17.81 -1.06 -0.28
C ASN A 195 -16.42 -0.68 0.22
N TYR A 196 -16.25 0.59 0.57
CA TYR A 196 -15.01 1.16 1.04
C TYR A 196 -15.24 1.96 2.31
N ARG A 197 -14.28 1.88 3.22
CA ARG A 197 -14.31 2.60 4.49
C ARG A 197 -13.27 3.71 4.44
N ARG A 198 -13.66 4.89 4.89
CA ARG A 198 -12.78 6.03 5.04
C ARG A 198 -11.82 5.81 6.21
N TYR A 199 -10.58 6.23 6.01
CA TYR A 199 -9.57 6.32 7.05
C TYR A 199 -9.09 7.78 7.08
N ASP A 200 -9.33 8.43 8.20
CA ASP A 200 -8.91 9.78 8.58
C ASP A 200 -7.95 9.72 9.78
#